data_AF-D0LCX9-F1
#
_entry.id   AF-D0LCX9-F1
#
_cell.length_a   1.000
_cell.length_b   1.000
_cell.length_c   1.000
_cell.angle_alpha   90.00
_cell.angle_beta   90.00
_cell.angle_gamma   90.00
#
_symmetry.space_group_name_H-M   'P 1'
#
loop_
_entity.id
_entity.type
_entity.pdbx_description
1 polymer ?
#
loop_
_entity_poly.entity_id
_entity_poly.type
_entity_poly.pdbx_seq_one_letter_code
_entity_poly.pdbx_strand_id
1 'polypeptide(L)'
;MRVEIKPSALKWGVSESEIAAVVAYPMLRVTLAARMAGALPVLHIGPASENEPYLEVIVDLAPTVPVAFHAMVLRRRLATSLGLDQLIDINYGPQKGAHNA
;
A
#
# COMPACT_ATOMS: atom_id res chain seq x y z
N MET A 1 -1.04 -9.13 -12.42
CA MET A 1 -0.41 -9.81 -11.27
C MET A 1 -1.51 -10.39 -10.39
N ARG A 2 -1.39 -11.61 -9.85
CA ARG A 2 -2.39 -12.21 -8.95
C ARG A 2 -1.97 -11.99 -7.49
N VAL A 3 -2.82 -11.36 -6.70
CA VAL A 3 -2.63 -11.08 -5.26
C VAL A 3 -3.91 -11.48 -4.52
N GLU A 4 -3.78 -12.14 -3.38
CA GLU A 4 -4.90 -12.36 -2.46
C GLU A 4 -5.09 -11.12 -1.60
N ILE A 5 -6.32 -10.65 -1.43
CA ILE A 5 -6.63 -9.43 -0.67
C ILE A 5 -7.42 -9.82 0.58
N LYS A 6 -6.86 -9.55 1.75
CA LYS A 6 -7.55 -9.78 3.02
C LYS A 6 -8.59 -8.69 3.29
N PRO A 7 -9.71 -8.99 3.98
CA PRO A 7 -10.69 -7.98 4.38
C PRO A 7 -10.10 -6.79 5.15
N SER A 8 -9.02 -7.01 5.90
CA SER A 8 -8.31 -5.94 6.63
C SER A 8 -7.71 -4.88 5.70
N ALA A 9 -7.32 -5.24 4.47
CA ALA A 9 -6.79 -4.30 3.48
C ALA A 9 -7.88 -3.36 2.96
N LEU A 10 -9.14 -3.80 2.97
CA LEU A 10 -10.29 -3.01 2.49
C LEU A 10 -10.84 -2.04 3.55
N LYS A 11 -10.37 -2.14 4.80
CA LYS A 11 -10.89 -1.39 5.95
C LYS A 11 -10.96 0.12 5.71
N TRP A 12 -10.02 0.69 4.96
CA TRP A 12 -9.91 2.12 4.74
C TRP A 12 -10.57 2.61 3.45
N GLY A 13 -11.50 1.84 2.89
CA GLY A 13 -12.26 2.23 1.70
C GLY A 13 -11.42 2.21 0.41
N VAL A 14 -10.30 1.48 0.42
CA VAL A 14 -9.52 1.18 -0.78
C VAL A 14 -10.07 -0.10 -1.39
N SER A 15 -10.43 -0.07 -2.67
CA SER A 15 -11.00 -1.19 -3.40
C SER A 15 -9.95 -2.24 -3.78
N GLU A 16 -10.43 -3.44 -4.10
CA GLU A 16 -9.57 -4.53 -4.59
C GLU A 16 -8.83 -4.15 -5.88
N SER A 17 -9.48 -3.43 -6.79
CA SER A 17 -8.88 -2.96 -8.04
C SER A 17 -7.76 -1.96 -7.81
N GLU A 18 -7.93 -1.04 -6.85
CA GLU A 18 -6.90 -0.06 -6.50
C GLU A 18 -5.68 -0.73 -5.87
N ILE A 19 -5.92 -1.69 -4.96
CA ILE A 19 -4.87 -2.51 -4.37
C ILE A 19 -4.12 -3.24 -5.49
N ALA A 20 -4.83 -3.98 -6.34
CA ALA A 20 -4.21 -4.74 -7.43
C ALA A 20 -3.41 -3.85 -8.39
N ALA A 21 -3.90 -2.65 -8.71
CA ALA A 21 -3.20 -1.69 -9.54
C ALA A 21 -1.87 -1.25 -8.90
N VAL A 22 -1.90 -0.84 -7.62
CA VAL A 22 -0.69 -0.37 -6.91
C VAL A 22 0.31 -1.50 -6.70
N VAL A 23 -0.13 -2.74 -6.49
CA VAL A 23 0.83 -3.86 -6.39
C VAL A 23 1.44 -4.20 -7.75
N ALA A 24 0.66 -4.11 -8.84
CA ALA A 24 1.16 -4.41 -10.18
C ALA A 24 2.10 -3.32 -10.73
N TYR A 25 1.82 -2.05 -10.41
CA TYR A 25 2.52 -0.89 -10.95
C TYR A 25 2.95 0.09 -9.83
N PRO A 26 3.77 -0.35 -8.86
CA PRO A 26 4.22 0.52 -7.78
C PRO A 26 5.21 1.57 -8.32
N MET A 27 5.09 2.80 -7.84
CA MET A 27 6.12 3.84 -8.00
C MET A 27 7.32 3.54 -7.12
N LEU A 28 7.09 3.09 -5.88
CA LEU A 28 8.15 2.67 -4.96
C LEU A 28 7.79 1.36 -4.25
N ARG A 29 8.83 0.59 -3.92
CA ARG A 29 8.75 -0.60 -3.08
C ARG A 29 9.73 -0.47 -1.93
N VAL A 30 9.27 -0.73 -0.71
CA VAL A 30 10.09 -0.68 0.50
C VAL A 30 9.91 -1.99 1.26
N THR A 31 10.99 -2.73 1.44
CA THR A 31 10.99 -3.92 2.30
C THR A 31 10.84 -3.49 3.75
N LEU A 32 9.86 -4.04 4.45
CA LEU A 32 9.64 -3.77 5.87
C LEU A 32 10.30 -4.85 6.72
N ALA A 33 10.71 -4.47 7.93
CA ALA A 33 11.15 -5.45 8.91
C ALA A 33 9.98 -6.37 9.29
N ALA A 34 10.16 -7.67 9.10
CA ALA A 34 9.17 -8.67 9.48
C ALA A 34 9.01 -8.71 11.00
N ARG A 35 7.75 -8.76 11.47
CA ARG A 35 7.41 -8.91 12.90
C ARG A 35 7.14 -10.36 13.30
N MET A 36 7.08 -11.26 12.32
CA MET A 36 6.82 -12.68 12.46
C MET A 36 7.81 -13.45 11.61
N ALA A 37 8.27 -14.60 12.10
CA ALA A 37 9.17 -15.46 11.36
C ALA A 37 8.51 -15.95 10.06
N GLY A 38 9.27 -15.93 8.97
CA GLY A 38 8.82 -16.39 7.66
C GLY A 38 7.97 -15.39 6.87
N ALA A 39 7.67 -14.20 7.40
CA ALA A 39 7.00 -13.15 6.64
C ALA A 39 8.00 -12.33 5.81
N LEU A 40 7.58 -11.88 4.63
CA LEU A 40 8.33 -10.96 3.77
C LEU A 40 7.44 -9.76 3.40
N PRO A 41 7.16 -8.84 4.35
CA PRO A 41 6.30 -7.70 4.11
C PRO A 41 7.00 -6.65 3.24
N VAL A 42 6.36 -6.28 2.14
CA VAL A 42 6.80 -5.22 1.23
C VAL A 42 5.70 -4.18 1.09
N LEU A 43 6.05 -2.93 1.39
CA LEU A 43 5.23 -1.76 1.17
C LEU A 43 5.33 -1.34 -0.30
N HIS A 44 4.22 -1.37 -1.01
CA HIS A 44 4.02 -0.88 -2.37
C HIS A 44 3.37 0.50 -2.29
N ILE A 45 3.92 1.46 -3.03
CA ILE A 45 3.49 2.85 -2.99
C ILE A 45 3.27 3.34 -4.42
N GLY A 46 2.12 3.95 -4.66
CA GLY A 46 1.78 4.52 -5.95
C GLY A 46 0.30 4.90 -6.01
N PRO A 47 -0.10 5.65 -7.04
CA PRO A 47 -1.50 5.93 -7.28
C PRO A 47 -2.17 4.73 -7.97
N ALA A 48 -3.48 4.56 -7.76
CA ALA A 48 -4.24 3.51 -8.45
C ALA A 48 -4.55 3.86 -9.92
N SER A 49 -4.61 5.16 -10.24
CA SER A 49 -4.78 5.72 -11.57
C SER A 49 -4.09 7.08 -11.68
N GLU A 50 -4.02 7.67 -12.87
CA GLU A 50 -3.41 8.99 -13.05
C GLU A 50 -4.12 10.06 -12.22
N ASN A 51 -3.34 10.96 -11.60
CA ASN A 51 -3.81 12.06 -10.75
C ASN A 51 -4.58 11.65 -9.47
N GLU A 52 -4.64 10.36 -9.14
CA GLU A 52 -5.17 9.92 -7.85
C GLU A 52 -4.16 10.08 -6.72
N PRO A 53 -4.63 10.22 -5.47
CA PRO A 53 -3.77 10.16 -4.29
C PRO A 53 -2.97 8.85 -4.23
N TYR A 54 -1.75 8.94 -3.74
CA TYR A 54 -0.90 7.78 -3.55
C TYR A 54 -1.46 6.89 -2.44
N LEU A 55 -1.39 5.59 -2.63
CA LEU A 55 -1.76 4.59 -1.65
C LEU A 55 -0.51 3.94 -1.05
N GLU A 56 -0.61 3.54 0.21
CA GLU A 56 0.30 2.60 0.85
C GLU A 56 -0.39 1.23 0.88
N VAL A 57 0.23 0.21 0.27
CA VAL A 57 -0.29 -1.17 0.25
C VAL A 57 0.80 -2.11 0.77
N ILE A 58 0.55 -2.85 1.86
CA ILE A 58 1.52 -3.83 2.36
C ILE A 58 1.10 -5.23 1.92
N VAL A 59 2.05 -5.91 1.29
CA VAL A 59 1.89 -7.26 0.75
C VAL A 59 2.94 -8.16 1.38
N ASP A 60 2.51 -9.31 1.91
CA ASP A 60 3.44 -10.39 2.25
C ASP A 60 3.76 -11.18 0.99
N LEU A 61 5.05 -11.21 0.62
CA LEU A 61 5.54 -11.92 -0.55
C LEU A 61 6.06 -13.33 -0.24
N ALA A 62 6.07 -13.74 1.03
CA ALA A 62 6.53 -15.08 1.41
C ALA A 62 5.63 -16.23 0.89
N PRO A 63 4.29 -16.11 0.87
CA PRO A 63 3.44 -17.17 0.33
C PRO A 63 3.54 -17.30 -1.19
N THR A 64 3.17 -18.47 -1.73
CA THR A 64 3.14 -18.72 -3.19
C THR A 64 2.26 -17.73 -3.96
N VAL A 65 1.16 -17.29 -3.33
CA VAL A 65 0.33 -16.19 -3.83
C VAL A 65 0.53 -15.01 -2.89
N PRO A 66 1.06 -13.86 -3.37
CA PRO A 66 1.23 -12.68 -2.54
C PRO A 66 -0.06 -12.27 -1.83
N VAL A 67 0.03 -11.84 -0.57
CA VAL A 67 -1.15 -11.51 0.26
C VAL A 67 -1.10 -10.04 0.66
N ALA A 68 -2.02 -9.23 0.13
CA ALA A 68 -2.26 -7.87 0.58
C ALA A 68 -3.11 -7.87 1.86
N PHE A 69 -2.58 -7.30 2.95
CA PHE A 69 -3.25 -7.29 4.26
C PHE A 69 -3.47 -5.90 4.84
N HIS A 70 -2.89 -4.85 4.23
CA HIS A 70 -3.07 -3.45 4.59
C HIS A 70 -3.12 -2.59 3.33
N ALA A 71 -4.09 -1.67 3.25
CA ALA A 71 -4.10 -0.61 2.27
C ALA A 71 -4.77 0.65 2.84
N MET A 72 -4.22 1.82 2.54
CA MET A 72 -4.83 3.13 2.81
C MET A 72 -4.21 4.21 1.94
N VAL A 73 -4.76 5.43 1.97
CA VAL A 73 -4.09 6.58 1.34
C VAL A 73 -2.79 6.85 2.09
N LEU A 74 -1.69 7.03 1.35
CA LEU A 74 -0.35 7.19 1.88
C LEU A 74 -0.32 8.35 2.88
N ARG A 75 0.13 8.04 4.10
CA ARG A 75 0.24 9.05 5.15
C ARG A 75 1.53 9.83 5.01
N ARG A 76 1.44 11.16 5.06
CA ARG A 76 2.61 12.05 5.05
C ARG A 76 3.65 11.67 6.11
N ARG A 77 3.22 11.32 7.32
CA ARG A 77 4.14 10.86 8.39
C ARG A 77 4.96 9.64 7.98
N LEU A 78 4.35 8.66 7.30
CA LEU A 78 5.05 7.46 6.84
C LEU A 78 6.05 7.82 5.74
N ALA A 79 5.60 8.60 4.75
CA ALA A 79 6.45 9.06 3.65
C ALA A 79 7.67 9.83 4.15
N THR A 80 7.49 10.77 5.08
CA THR A 80 8.59 11.50 5.71
C THR A 80 9.53 10.58 6.48
N SER A 81 9.01 9.61 7.25
CA SER A 81 9.86 8.69 8.02
C SER A 81 10.73 7.78 7.15
N LEU A 82 10.29 7.51 5.92
CA LEU A 82 11.00 6.71 4.93
C LEU A 82 11.77 7.56 3.91
N GLY A 83 11.74 8.90 4.03
CA GLY A 83 12.40 9.81 3.11
C GLY A 83 11.86 9.80 1.67
N LEU A 84 10.60 9.40 1.47
CA LEU A 84 10.05 9.15 0.13
C LEU A 84 9.88 10.42 -0.71
N ASP A 85 9.59 11.54 -0.05
CA ASP A 85 9.46 12.86 -0.70
C ASP A 85 10.77 13.32 -1.37
N GLN A 86 11.90 12.66 -1.08
CA GLN A 86 13.19 12.91 -1.72
C GLN A 86 13.39 12.08 -3.00
N LEU A 87 12.52 11.10 -3.25
CA LEU A 87 12.65 10.12 -4.33
C LEU A 87 11.61 10.35 -5.43
N ILE A 88 10.41 10.79 -5.05
CA ILE A 88 9.25 10.97 -5.93
C ILE A 88 8.42 12.17 -5.46
N ASP A 89 7.67 12.77 -6.39
CA ASP A 89 6.64 13.76 -6.04
C ASP A 89 5.34 13.03 -5.64
N ILE A 90 4.90 13.24 -4.40
CA ILE A 90 3.82 12.47 -3.79
C ILE A 90 2.52 13.27 -3.80
N ASN A 91 1.53 12.78 -4.54
CA ASN A 91 0.17 13.29 -4.47
C ASN A 91 -0.53 12.78 -3.20
N TYR A 92 -0.62 13.64 -2.19
CA TYR A 92 -1.35 13.36 -0.96
C TYR A 92 -2.85 13.68 -1.10
N GLY A 93 -3.69 12.82 -0.54
CA GLY A 93 -5.14 13.03 -0.50
C GLY A 93 -5.76 12.70 0.87
N PRO A 94 -7.07 12.98 1.05
CA PRO A 94 -7.79 12.60 2.27
C PRO A 94 -7.92 11.07 2.39
N GLN A 95 -8.04 10.56 3.61
CA GLN A 95 -8.33 9.15 3.84
C GLN A 95 -9.73 8.80 3.34
N LYS A 96 -9.87 7.71 2.58
CA LYS A 96 -11.15 7.31 1.98
C LYS A 96 -12.18 6.83 3.02
N GLY A 97 -11.77 5.94 3.92
CA GLY A 97 -12.66 5.31 4.93
C GLY A 97 -12.74 5.98 6.30
N ALA A 98 -12.25 7.22 6.46
CA ALA A 98 -12.20 7.89 7.77
C ALA A 98 -13.56 8.27 8.38
N HIS A 99 -14.68 8.03 7.69
CA HIS A 99 -16.02 8.39 8.16
C HIS A 99 -16.71 7.36 9.07
N ASN A 100 -16.14 6.17 9.28
CA ASN A 100 -16.78 5.09 10.06
C ASN A 100 -15.88 4.50 11.17
N ALA A 101 -14.99 5.30 11.77
CA ALA A 101 -14.18 4.89 12.91
C ALA A 101 -14.65 5.58 14.20
#